data_AF-A0A520ENQ7-F1
#
_entry.id   AF-A0A520ENQ7-F1
#
_cell.length_a   1.000
_cell.length_b   1.000
_cell.length_c   1.000
_cell.angle_alpha   90.00
_cell.angle_beta   90.00
_cell.angle_gamma   90.00
#
_symmetry.space_group_name_H-M   'P 1'
#
loop_
_entity.id
_entity.type
_entity.pdbx_description
1 polymer ?
#
loop_
_entity_poly.entity_id
_entity_poly.type
_entity_poly.pdbx_seq_one_letter_code
_entity_poly.pdbx_strand_id
1 'polypeptide(L)'
;RRRERAQKNPIAWVISHAEHHGHPSPQWAVRMEGAAHAPVFTCEVRYLEHTATGSGTTKNLARTTAAADLVDSLLDETSPARSHR
;
A
#
# COMPACT_ATOMS: atom_id res chain seq x y z
N ARG A 1 18.45 -1.83 0.86
CA ARG A 1 18.35 -1.74 -0.62
C ARG A 1 16.95 -2.01 -1.20
N ARG A 2 16.29 -3.17 -0.97
CA ARG A 2 14.94 -3.46 -1.53
C ARG A 2 13.84 -2.56 -0.94
N ARG A 3 13.81 -2.40 0.39
CA ARG A 3 12.87 -1.52 1.13
C ARG A 3 12.98 -0.05 0.73
N GLU A 4 14.20 0.49 0.58
CA GLU A 4 14.42 1.89 0.14
C GLU A 4 13.87 2.17 -1.27
N ARG A 5 13.97 1.21 -2.20
CA ARG A 5 13.41 1.37 -3.55
C ARG A 5 11.89 1.32 -3.53
N ALA A 6 11.33 0.42 -2.70
CA ALA A 6 9.90 0.32 -2.53
C ALA A 6 9.31 1.59 -1.89
N GLN A 7 9.96 2.19 -0.90
CA GLN A 7 9.49 3.44 -0.29
C GLN A 7 9.56 4.67 -1.21
N LYS A 8 10.44 4.69 -2.23
CA LYS A 8 10.49 5.79 -3.20
C LYS A 8 9.29 5.82 -4.14
N ASN A 9 8.71 4.65 -4.46
CA ASN A 9 7.51 4.56 -5.27
C ASN A 9 6.70 3.31 -4.87
N PRO A 10 6.02 3.35 -3.72
CA PRO A 10 5.41 2.16 -3.14
C PRO A 10 4.26 1.65 -3.99
N ILE A 11 3.51 2.55 -4.63
CA ILE A 11 2.41 2.19 -5.54
C ILE A 11 2.94 1.36 -6.71
N ALA A 12 3.96 1.87 -7.42
CA ALA A 12 4.53 1.15 -8.56
C ALA A 12 5.19 -0.17 -8.13
N TRP A 13 5.83 -0.18 -6.96
CA TRP A 13 6.44 -1.40 -6.43
C TRP A 13 5.40 -2.50 -6.19
N VAL A 14 4.24 -2.19 -5.58
CA VAL A 14 3.17 -3.19 -5.34
C VAL A 14 2.63 -3.71 -6.66
N ILE A 15 2.42 -2.85 -7.65
CA ILE A 15 1.96 -3.26 -8.99
C ILE A 15 2.97 -4.20 -9.64
N SER A 16 4.25 -3.83 -9.69
CA SER A 16 5.29 -4.68 -10.26
C SER A 16 5.48 -5.98 -9.49
N HIS A 17 5.27 -5.97 -8.17
CA HIS A 17 5.27 -7.18 -7.37
C HIS A 17 4.11 -8.10 -7.77
N ALA A 18 2.90 -7.58 -7.96
CA ALA A 18 1.77 -8.36 -8.45
C ALA A 18 2.04 -8.99 -9.81
N GLU A 19 2.51 -8.19 -10.77
CA GLU A 19 2.84 -8.65 -12.12
C GLU A 19 3.93 -9.73 -12.11
N HIS A 20 5.02 -9.50 -11.37
CA HIS A 20 6.15 -10.44 -11.29
C HIS A 20 5.76 -11.79 -10.67
N HIS A 21 4.82 -11.78 -9.72
CA HIS A 21 4.35 -13.00 -9.06
C HIS A 21 3.11 -13.63 -9.76
N GLY A 22 2.58 -13.02 -10.82
CA GLY A 22 1.36 -13.49 -11.50
C GLY A 22 0.10 -13.34 -10.66
N HIS A 23 0.10 -12.44 -9.68
CA HIS A 23 -1.01 -12.17 -8.78
C HIS A 23 -2.01 -11.18 -9.39
N PRO A 24 -3.28 -11.17 -8.93
CA PRO A 24 -4.25 -10.16 -9.35
C PRO A 24 -3.79 -8.76 -8.97
N SER A 25 -4.14 -7.78 -9.81
CA SER A 25 -3.82 -6.38 -9.56
C SER A 25 -4.42 -5.89 -8.23
N PRO A 26 -3.67 -5.10 -7.44
CA PRO A 26 -4.17 -4.54 -6.19
C PRO A 26 -5.39 -3.64 -6.44
N GLN A 27 -6.38 -3.76 -5.56
CA GLN A 27 -7.58 -2.92 -5.60
C GLN A 27 -7.38 -1.68 -4.74
N TRP A 28 -7.69 -0.51 -5.29
CA TRP A 28 -7.53 0.77 -4.60
C TRP A 28 -8.89 1.45 -4.44
N ALA A 29 -9.27 1.72 -3.20
CA ALA A 29 -10.48 2.45 -2.86
C ALA A 29 -10.10 3.75 -2.16
N VAL A 30 -10.37 4.90 -2.79
CA VAL A 30 -10.12 6.21 -2.18
C VAL A 30 -11.45 6.82 -1.75
N ARG A 31 -11.52 7.22 -0.49
CA ARG A 31 -12.61 8.01 0.09
C ARG A 31 -12.08 9.39 0.47
N MET A 32 -12.96 10.38 0.39
CA MET A 32 -12.69 11.72 0.88
C MET A 32 -13.65 11.94 2.04
N GLU A 33 -13.09 12.40 3.15
CA GLU A 33 -13.79 12.69 4.40
C GLU A 33 -13.33 14.06 4.91
N GLY A 34 -14.01 14.61 5.91
CA GLY A 34 -13.62 15.88 6.53
C GLY A 34 -14.31 17.12 5.96
N ALA A 35 -13.88 18.28 6.46
CA ALA A 35 -14.49 19.57 6.13
C ALA A 35 -14.07 20.04 4.74
N ALA A 36 -14.93 20.84 4.07
CA ALA A 36 -14.65 21.38 2.74
C ALA A 36 -13.32 22.16 2.66
N HIS A 37 -12.89 22.78 3.76
CA HIS A 37 -11.63 23.53 3.86
C HIS A 37 -10.43 22.69 4.32
N ALA A 38 -10.65 21.44 4.74
CA ALA A 38 -9.62 20.53 5.22
C ALA A 38 -10.00 19.07 4.86
N PRO A 39 -10.01 18.72 3.56
CA PRO A 39 -10.35 17.37 3.14
C PRO A 39 -9.25 16.39 3.56
N VAL A 40 -9.68 15.27 4.12
CA VAL A 40 -8.84 14.10 4.40
C VAL A 40 -9.17 13.04 3.37
N PHE A 41 -8.15 12.58 2.65
CA PHE A 41 -8.28 11.46 1.73
C PHE A 41 -7.80 10.20 2.44
N THR A 42 -8.65 9.19 2.44
CA THR A 42 -8.35 7.87 2.99
C THR A 42 -8.33 6.90 1.83
N CYS A 43 -7.22 6.22 1.61
CA CYS A 43 -7.06 5.20 0.59
C CYS A 43 -6.89 3.84 1.26
N GLU A 44 -7.70 2.89 0.83
CA GLU A 44 -7.56 1.48 1.19
C GLU A 44 -7.01 0.73 -0.02
N VAL A 45 -5.97 -0.08 0.19
CA VAL A 45 -5.40 -0.98 -0.80
C VAL A 45 -5.59 -2.41 -0.34
N ARG A 46 -6.15 -3.25 -1.21
CA ARG A 46 -6.34 -4.68 -0.99
C ARG A 46 -5.52 -5.47 -1.99
N TYR A 47 -4.70 -6.37 -1.50
CA TYR A 47 -3.83 -7.20 -2.32
C TYR A 47 -3.64 -8.57 -1.66
N LEU A 48 -4.14 -9.62 -2.30
CA LEU A 48 -4.18 -10.98 -1.73
C LEU A 48 -4.90 -11.00 -0.38
N GLU A 49 -4.24 -11.50 0.67
CA GLU A 49 -4.72 -11.52 2.05
C GLU A 49 -4.34 -10.26 2.83
N HIS A 50 -3.57 -9.36 2.21
CA HIS A 50 -3.11 -8.12 2.83
C HIS A 50 -4.04 -6.96 2.49
N THR A 51 -4.40 -6.20 3.52
CA THR A 51 -5.14 -4.94 3.37
C THR A 51 -4.42 -3.87 4.17
N ALA A 52 -4.22 -2.71 3.56
CA ALA A 52 -3.62 -1.56 4.21
C ALA A 52 -4.43 -0.30 3.91
N THR A 53 -4.44 0.62 4.86
CA THR A 53 -5.20 1.87 4.75
C THR A 53 -4.29 3.03 5.10
N GLY A 54 -4.18 3.99 4.19
CA GLY A 54 -3.38 5.19 4.36
C GLY A 54 -4.21 6.45 4.20
N SER A 55 -3.91 7.47 4.98
CA SER A 55 -4.56 8.77 4.89
C SER A 55 -3.60 9.87 4.45
N GLY A 56 -4.14 10.97 3.96
CA GLY A 56 -3.36 12.13 3.56
C GLY A 56 -4.22 13.32 3.14
N THR A 57 -3.59 14.47 2.99
CA THR A 57 -4.23 15.71 2.51
C THR A 57 -4.52 15.69 1.01
N THR A 58 -4.04 14.69 0.27
CA THR A 58 -4.32 14.49 -1.16
C THR A 58 -4.59 13.02 -1.48
N LYS A 59 -5.31 12.76 -2.58
CA LYS A 59 -5.55 11.39 -3.09
C LYS A 59 -4.25 10.63 -3.33
N ASN A 60 -3.22 11.31 -3.83
CA ASN A 60 -1.93 10.69 -4.10
C ASN A 60 -1.22 10.32 -2.80
N LEU A 61 -1.14 11.24 -1.83
CA LEU A 61 -0.52 10.97 -0.54
C LEU A 61 -1.21 9.80 0.17
N ALA A 62 -2.55 9.78 0.19
CA ALA A 62 -3.31 8.68 0.78
C ALA A 62 -2.96 7.32 0.15
N ARG A 63 -2.88 7.25 -1.19
CA ARG A 63 -2.46 6.03 -1.90
C ARG A 63 -1.02 5.66 -1.60
N THR A 64 -0.11 6.63 -1.58
CA THR A 64 1.32 6.40 -1.28
C THR A 64 1.49 5.85 0.13
N THR A 65 0.78 6.41 1.12
CA THR A 65 0.77 5.92 2.50
C THR A 65 0.23 4.49 2.56
N ALA A 66 -0.93 4.23 1.95
CA ALA A 66 -1.55 2.89 1.96
C ALA A 66 -0.64 1.84 1.30
N ALA A 67 -0.02 2.21 0.18
CA ALA A 67 0.94 1.37 -0.51
C ALA A 67 2.19 1.11 0.32
N ALA A 68 2.71 2.12 1.02
CA ALA A 68 3.92 1.98 1.83
C ALA A 68 3.72 0.98 2.98
N ASP A 69 2.57 1.04 3.64
CA ASP A 69 2.19 0.08 4.69
C ASP A 69 2.04 -1.33 4.11
N LEU A 70 1.37 -1.47 2.97
CA LEU A 70 1.22 -2.76 2.29
C LEU A 70 2.58 -3.35 1.88
N VAL A 71 3.47 -2.52 1.33
CA VAL A 71 4.84 -2.90 1.00
C VAL A 71 5.56 -3.45 2.22
N ASP A 72 5.39 -2.82 3.38
CA ASP A 72 6.07 -3.25 4.59
C ASP A 72 5.55 -4.62 5.06
N SER A 73 4.24 -4.84 5.02
CA SER A 73 3.64 -6.16 5.29
C SER A 73 4.14 -7.23 4.32
N LEU A 74 4.18 -6.94 3.02
CA LEU A 74 4.67 -7.88 2.01
C LEU A 74 6.16 -8.20 2.20
N LEU A 75 6.98 -7.19 2.51
CA LEU A 75 8.41 -7.37 2.76
C LEU A 75 8.67 -8.13 4.07
N ASP A 76 7.85 -7.94 5.10
CA ASP A 76 7.94 -8.68 6.37
C ASP A 76 7.53 -10.14 6.18
N GLU A 77 6.48 -10.42 5.41
CA GLU A 77 6.05 -11.79 5.08
C GLU A 77 7.06 -12.54 4.21
N THR A 78 7.71 -11.84 3.27
CA THR A 78 8.77 -12.47 2.44
C THR A 78 10.04 -12.73 3.25
N SER A 79 10.16 -12.22 4.48
CA SER A 79 11.26 -12.53 5.37
C SER A 79 11.02 -13.92 5.99
N PRO A 80 11.91 -14.92 5.77
CA PRO A 80 11.71 -16.30 6.22
C PRO A 80 11.74 -16.48 7.76
N ALA A 81 11.63 -15.40 8.55
CA ALA A 81 11.73 -15.42 10.01
C ALA A 81 10.38 -15.52 10.74
N ARG A 82 9.23 -15.50 10.05
CA ARG A 82 7.91 -15.75 10.67
C ARG A 82 7.28 -17.03 10.13
N SER A 83 7.88 -18.16 10.48
CA SER A 83 7.10 -19.39 10.63
C SER A 83 6.19 -19.22 11.85
N HIS A 84 4.88 -19.18 11.61
CA HIS A 84 3.80 -19.71 12.46
C HIS A 84 3.90 -19.48 13.99
N ARG A 85 3.00 -18.66 14.55
CA ARG A 85 2.61 -18.78 15.97
C ARG A 85 1.12 -18.99 16.07
#